data_AF-A0A950PFK8-F1
#
_entry.id   AF-A0A950PFK8-F1
#
_cell.length_a   1.000
_cell.length_b   1.000
_cell.length_c   1.000
_cell.angle_alpha   90.00
_cell.angle_beta   90.00
_cell.angle_gamma   90.00
#
_symmetry.space_group_name_H-M   'P 1'
#
loop_
_entity.id
_entity.type
_entity.pdbx_description
1 polymer ?
#
loop_
_entity_poly.entity_id
_entity_poly.type
_entity_poly.pdbx_seq_one_letter_code
_entity_poly.pdbx_strand_id
1 'polypeptide(L)'
;MHIARRFTTAGRDPYEAVAFRSATSEIRNPDGSVVFTAEGIEVPAEWSQVACDILAQKYLRKAGVPARVAAIEEEGVPPWLWRRADDESALTLLPKSERSIGET
;
A
#
# COMPACT_ATOMS: atom_id res chain seq x y z
N MET A 1 22.01 -19.80 14.07
CA MET A 1 20.90 -20.20 13.18
C MET A 1 21.28 -19.84 11.74
N HIS A 2 21.22 -20.79 10.80
CA HIS A 2 21.56 -20.55 9.39
C HIS A 2 20.30 -20.72 8.53
N ILE A 3 19.74 -19.62 8.02
CA ILE A 3 18.56 -19.63 7.15
C ILE A 3 19.04 -19.62 5.69
N ALA A 4 18.78 -20.72 4.97
CA ALA A 4 19.13 -20.82 3.56
C ALA A 4 18.20 -19.96 2.69
N ARG A 5 18.77 -19.17 1.78
CA ARG A 5 18.02 -18.39 0.78
C ARG A 5 17.56 -19.29 -0.36
N ARG A 6 16.34 -19.08 -0.87
CA ARG A 6 15.77 -19.83 -2.01
C ARG A 6 15.45 -18.96 -3.22
N PHE A 7 14.93 -17.75 -2.98
CA PHE A 7 14.48 -16.82 -4.03
C PHE A 7 15.15 -15.45 -3.93
N THR A 8 16.19 -15.33 -3.10
CA THR A 8 16.89 -14.06 -2.84
C THR A 8 18.39 -14.25 -2.91
N THR A 9 19.10 -13.20 -3.34
CA THR A 9 20.57 -13.16 -3.35
C THR A 9 21.05 -12.31 -2.18
N ALA A 10 22.13 -12.73 -1.52
CA ALA A 10 22.70 -11.94 -0.43
C ALA A 10 23.21 -10.58 -0.96
N GLY A 11 22.90 -9.50 -0.24
CA GLY A 11 23.31 -8.15 -0.61
C GLY A 11 22.51 -7.51 -1.75
N ARG A 12 21.44 -8.15 -2.22
CA ARG A 12 20.52 -7.59 -3.22
C ARG A 12 19.13 -7.37 -2.64
N ASP A 13 18.44 -6.39 -3.20
CA ASP A 13 17.04 -6.18 -2.86
C ASP A 13 16.20 -7.37 -3.38
N PRO A 14 15.30 -7.95 -2.57
CA PRO A 14 14.51 -9.11 -2.96
C PRO A 14 13.55 -8.84 -4.15
N TYR A 15 13.19 -7.59 -4.40
CA TYR A 15 12.33 -7.16 -5.50
C TYR A 15 13.11 -6.68 -6.73
N GLU A 16 14.44 -6.58 -6.67
CA GLU A 16 15.30 -6.10 -7.77
C GLU A 16 15.10 -6.89 -9.09
N ALA A 17 14.80 -8.18 -8.98
CA ALA A 17 14.56 -9.05 -10.13
C ALA A 17 13.12 -8.99 -10.68
N VAL A 18 12.22 -8.28 -10.01
CA VAL A 18 10.82 -8.12 -10.43
C VAL A 18 10.66 -6.73 -11.03
N ALA A 19 10.35 -6.67 -12.33
CA ALA A 19 9.99 -5.40 -12.95
C ALA A 19 8.58 -4.97 -12.48
N PHE A 20 8.45 -3.72 -12.05
CA PHE A 20 7.15 -3.13 -11.69
C PHE A 20 6.72 -2.12 -12.74
N ARG A 21 5.40 -1.96 -12.89
CA ARG A 21 4.78 -0.88 -13.66
C ARG A 21 3.68 -0.24 -12.83
N SER A 22 3.41 1.03 -13.10
CA SER A 22 2.23 1.69 -12.56
C SER A 22 0.97 1.20 -13.30
N ALA A 23 -0.12 1.02 -12.56
CA ALA A 23 -1.41 0.59 -13.07
C ALA A 23 -2.54 1.40 -12.41
N THR A 24 -3.64 1.53 -13.14
CA THR A 24 -4.89 2.08 -12.61
C THR A 24 -5.94 0.97 -12.65
N SER A 25 -6.64 0.78 -11.53
CA SER A 25 -7.83 -0.06 -11.47
C SER A 25 -9.05 0.83 -11.41
N GLU A 26 -10.00 0.62 -12.31
CA GLU A 26 -11.21 1.43 -12.39
C GLU A 26 -12.43 0.54 -12.64
N ILE A 27 -13.45 0.70 -11.79
CA ILE A 27 -14.73 0.00 -11.93
C ILE A 27 -15.77 1.04 -12.33
N ARG A 28 -16.43 0.81 -13.46
CA ARG A 28 -17.48 1.67 -14.00
C ARG A 28 -18.85 1.00 -13.95
N ASN A 29 -19.88 1.81 -13.77
CA ASN A 29 -21.27 1.43 -14.00
C ASN A 29 -21.54 1.27 -15.50
N PRO A 30 -22.65 0.61 -15.90
CA PRO A 30 -23.05 0.50 -17.30
C PRO A 30 -23.27 1.85 -18.00
N ASP A 31 -23.59 2.91 -17.24
CA ASP A 31 -23.73 4.28 -17.73
C ASP A 31 -22.38 5.01 -17.91
N GLY A 32 -21.26 4.36 -17.58
CA GLY A 32 -19.90 4.89 -17.69
C GLY A 32 -19.41 5.65 -16.45
N SER A 33 -20.24 5.87 -15.44
CA SER A 33 -19.84 6.54 -14.19
C SER A 33 -18.88 5.68 -13.35
N VAL A 34 -17.90 6.31 -12.70
CA VAL A 34 -16.87 5.61 -11.92
C VAL A 34 -17.39 5.25 -10.53
N VAL A 35 -17.38 3.97 -10.20
CA VAL A 35 -17.73 3.41 -8.88
C VAL A 35 -16.52 3.37 -7.96
N PHE A 36 -15.37 3.09 -8.54
CA PHE A 36 -14.09 2.96 -7.86
C PHE A 36 -12.96 3.28 -8.82
N THR A 37 -11.97 4.03 -8.35
CA THR A 37 -10.69 4.20 -9.02
C THR A 37 -9.60 4.09 -7.97
N ALA A 38 -8.52 3.39 -8.33
CA ALA A 38 -7.27 3.38 -7.61
C ALA A 38 -6.16 3.54 -8.65
N GLU A 39 -5.44 4.66 -8.55
CA GLU A 39 -4.42 5.09 -9.49
C GLU A 39 -3.03 4.94 -8.85
N GLY A 40 -2.02 4.76 -9.69
CA GLY A 40 -0.64 4.76 -9.22
C GLY A 40 -0.18 3.46 -8.55
N ILE A 41 -0.97 2.38 -8.64
CA ILE A 41 -0.64 1.11 -8.01
C ILE A 41 0.57 0.49 -8.71
N GLU A 42 1.60 0.16 -7.95
CA GLU A 42 2.74 -0.59 -8.48
C GLU A 42 2.45 -2.10 -8.46
N VAL A 43 2.50 -2.70 -9.65
CA VAL A 43 2.26 -4.13 -9.86
C VAL A 43 3.38 -4.73 -10.69
N PRO A 44 3.66 -6.05 -10.56
CA PRO A 44 4.57 -6.71 -11.47
C PRO A 44 4.19 -6.46 -12.93
N ALA A 45 5.16 -6.11 -13.76
CA ALA A 45 4.93 -5.66 -15.13
C ALA A 45 4.15 -6.67 -15.98
N GLU A 46 4.36 -7.96 -15.71
CA GLU A 46 3.73 -9.08 -16.40
C GLU A 46 2.28 -9.35 -15.96
N TRP A 47 1.79 -8.71 -14.90
CA TRP A 47 0.41 -8.92 -14.45
C TRP A 47 -0.59 -8.36 -15.46
N SER A 48 -1.63 -9.15 -15.72
CA SER A 48 -2.78 -8.71 -16.50
C SER A 48 -3.55 -7.62 -15.77
N GLN A 49 -4.31 -6.81 -16.51
CA GLN A 49 -5.18 -5.80 -15.92
C GLN A 49 -6.15 -6.42 -14.90
N VAL A 50 -6.71 -7.60 -15.20
CA VAL A 50 -7.60 -8.34 -14.29
C VAL A 50 -6.91 -8.68 -12.96
N ALA A 51 -5.63 -9.07 -12.98
CA ALA A 51 -4.88 -9.32 -11.74
C ALA A 51 -4.66 -8.04 -10.93
N CYS A 52 -4.39 -6.91 -11.60
CA CYS A 52 -4.28 -5.60 -10.98
C CYS A 52 -5.62 -5.19 -10.33
N ASP A 53 -6.73 -5.42 -11.03
CA ASP A 53 -8.07 -5.09 -10.52
C ASP A 53 -8.44 -5.95 -9.31
N ILE A 54 -8.09 -7.24 -9.31
CA ILE A 54 -8.30 -8.13 -8.16
C ILE A 54 -7.47 -7.66 -6.97
N LEU A 55 -6.22 -7.25 -7.18
CA LEU A 55 -5.37 -6.69 -6.12
C LEU A 55 -6.04 -5.47 -5.49
N ALA A 56 -6.40 -4.49 -6.32
CA ALA A 56 -7.00 -3.24 -5.87
C ALA A 56 -8.32 -3.47 -5.12
N GLN A 57 -9.18 -4.36 -5.62
CA GLN A 57 -10.49 -4.60 -5.02
C GLN A 57 -10.42 -5.40 -3.71
N LYS A 58 -9.49 -6.36 -3.59
CA LYS A 58 -9.47 -7.29 -2.45
C LYS A 58 -8.52 -6.88 -1.34
N TYR A 59 -7.43 -6.20 -1.67
CA TYR A 59 -6.33 -5.99 -0.73
C TYR A 59 -6.08 -4.51 -0.41
N LEU A 60 -6.50 -3.57 -1.25
CA LEU A 60 -6.37 -2.15 -0.95
C LEU A 60 -7.60 -1.61 -0.22
N ARG A 61 -7.36 -0.92 0.89
CA ARG A 61 -8.40 -0.23 1.65
C ARG A 61 -8.82 1.05 0.93
N LYS A 62 -10.11 1.17 0.62
CA LYS A 62 -10.68 2.38 -0.01
C LYS A 62 -10.71 3.60 0.92
N ALA A 63 -10.87 3.37 2.22
CA ALA A 63 -10.98 4.41 3.25
C ALA A 63 -10.63 3.80 4.61
N GLY A 64 -10.49 4.65 5.63
CA GLY A 64 -10.16 4.23 6.99
C GLY A 64 -8.67 4.09 7.25
N VAL A 65 -7.81 4.49 6.31
CA VAL A 65 -6.37 4.63 6.56
C VAL A 65 -6.11 6.04 7.08
N PRO A 66 -5.39 6.21 8.21
CA PRO A 66 -5.05 7.54 8.72
C PRO A 66 -4.13 8.28 7.75
N ALA A 67 -4.43 9.55 7.46
CA ALA A 67 -3.59 10.38 6.60
C ALA A 67 -2.22 10.70 7.22
N ARG A 68 -2.08 10.55 8.54
CA ARG A 68 -0.87 10.78 9.31
C ARG A 68 -0.72 9.67 10.35
N VAL A 69 0.48 9.10 10.43
CA VAL A 69 0.81 8.05 11.39
C VAL A 69 2.11 8.38 12.12
N ALA A 70 2.17 8.02 13.39
CA ALA A 70 3.36 8.11 14.23
C ALA A 70 3.88 6.70 14.52
N ALA A 71 5.21 6.56 14.61
CA ALA A 71 5.81 5.33 15.11
C ALA A 71 5.62 5.25 16.62
N ILE A 72 5.25 4.06 17.12
CA ILE A 72 5.16 3.80 18.56
C ILE A 72 6.44 3.09 18.98
N GLU A 73 7.19 3.69 19.91
CA GLU A 73 8.40 3.10 20.44
C GLU A 73 8.09 1.74 21.12
N GLU A 74 8.86 0.73 20.74
CA GLU A 74 8.72 -0.63 21.25
C GLU A 74 10.08 -1.11 21.77
N GLU A 75 10.12 -1.50 23.05
CA GLU A 75 11.35 -1.95 23.70
C GLU A 75 11.92 -3.19 23.00
N GLY A 76 13.22 -3.15 22.69
CA GLY A 76 13.91 -4.23 21.97
C GLY A 76 13.62 -4.29 20.47
N VAL A 77 12.79 -3.40 19.93
CA VAL A 77 12.50 -3.31 18.49
C VAL A 77 13.29 -2.14 17.89
N PRO A 78 14.04 -2.33 16.79
CA PRO A 78 14.72 -1.22 16.12
C PRO A 78 13.73 -0.17 15.58
N PRO A 79 14.10 1.13 15.54
CA PRO A 79 13.18 2.20 15.15
C PRO A 79 12.53 2.07 13.76
N TRP A 80 13.22 1.44 12.82
CA TRP A 80 12.71 1.20 11.47
C TRP A 80 11.62 0.12 11.41
N LEU A 81 11.45 -0.68 12.47
CA LEU A 81 10.46 -1.75 12.58
C LEU A 81 9.32 -1.43 13.56
N TRP A 82 9.36 -0.28 14.23
CA TRP A 82 8.29 0.15 15.12
C TRP A 82 6.95 0.20 14.40
N ARG A 83 5.93 -0.37 15.05
CA ARG A 83 4.56 -0.28 14.55
C ARG A 83 4.14 1.18 14.43
N ARG A 84 3.25 1.44 13.47
CA ARG A 84 2.68 2.76 13.21
C ARG A 84 1.23 2.80 13.66
N ALA A 85 0.80 3.91 14.24
CA ALA A 85 -0.60 4.17 14.58
C ALA A 85 -0.97 5.63 14.23
N ASP A 86 -2.26 5.93 14.31
CA ASP A 86 -2.83 7.25 14.07
C ASP A 86 -2.10 8.34 14.89
N ASP A 87 -1.62 9.38 14.21
CA ASP A 87 -1.10 10.57 14.88
C ASP A 87 -2.27 11.52 15.14
N GLU A 88 -2.97 11.34 16.26
CA GLU A 88 -4.16 12.15 16.60
C GLU A 88 -3.86 13.66 16.61
N SER A 89 -2.65 14.04 17.02
CA SER A 89 -2.22 15.44 17.09
C SER A 89 -2.10 16.05 15.70
N ALA A 90 -1.42 15.36 14.77
CA ALA A 90 -1.29 15.80 13.39
C ALA A 90 -2.60 15.71 12.62
N LEU A 91 -3.42 14.68 12.86
CA LEU A 91 -4.73 14.51 12.23
C LEU A 91 -5.71 15.62 12.62
N THR A 92 -5.64 16.13 13.85
CA THR A 92 -6.53 17.21 14.30
C THR A 92 -6.31 18.52 13.54
N LEU A 93 -5.10 18.73 13.00
CA LEU A 93 -4.76 19.88 12.16
C LEU A 93 -5.37 19.79 10.75
N LEU A 94 -5.86 18.63 10.33
CA LEU A 94 -6.49 18.41 9.03
C LEU A 94 -8.02 18.59 9.12
N PRO A 95 -8.67 19.07 8.05
CA PRO A 95 -10.11 18.99 7.89
C PRO A 95 -10.61 17.56 8.06
N LYS A 96 -11.82 17.37 8.63
CA LYS A 96 -12.35 16.02 8.93
C LYS A 96 -12.38 15.09 7.71
N SER A 97 -12.65 15.64 6.52
CA SER A 97 -12.67 14.91 5.25
C SER A 97 -11.30 14.39 4.80
N GLU A 98 -10.21 14.97 5.29
CA GLU A 98 -8.83 14.66 4.89
C GLU A 98 -8.07 13.85 5.93
N ARG A 99 -8.69 13.53 7.07
CA ARG A 99 -8.06 12.72 8.13
C ARG A 99 -7.91 11.25 7.74
N SER A 100 -8.67 10.80 6.75
CA SER A 100 -8.60 9.44 6.24
C SER A 100 -8.40 9.41 4.73
N ILE A 101 -7.56 8.47 4.29
CA ILE A 101 -7.24 8.19 2.90
C ILE A 101 -7.49 6.71 2.58
N GLY A 102 -7.36 6.36 1.30
CA GLY A 102 -7.23 4.97 0.84
C GLY A 102 -5.77 4.58 0.65
N GLU A 103 -5.54 3.29 0.40
CA GLU A 103 -4.26 2.76 -0.04
C GLU A 103 -4.10 2.92 -1.56
N THR A 104 -2.86 3.07 -1.99
CA THR A 104 -2.42 3.25 -3.38
C THR A 104 -1.28 2.32 -3.67
#